data_AF-A0A8S3R5U4-F1
#
_entry.id   AF-A0A8S3R5U4-F1
#
_cell.length_a   1.000
_cell.length_b   1.000
_cell.length_c   1.000
_cell.angle_alpha   90.00
_cell.angle_beta   90.00
_cell.angle_gamma   90.00
#
_symmetry.space_group_name_H-M   'P 1'
#
loop_
_entity.id
_entity.type
_entity.pdbx_description
1 polymer ?
#
loop_
_entity_poly.entity_id
_entity_poly.type
_entity_poly.pdbx_seq_one_letter_code
_entity_poly.pdbx_strand_id
1 'polypeptide(L)'
;MKFVFIFITVCILSAVGGSVEFESSPSLVDDIKNKIEAPKPDVAPSSVNDMENEVEAPKSEETKLQSKDHMETEFQALKSEVSDLETEVRHRHYRRHGCISGTAQLGYSSRRNKHRIMYIPFRRPFRRKPALVVGMTSLDTYRGKNVRIKATVHHLSGHGFMFKIVSWGGSITYEVVYTWMACPK
;
A
#
# COMPACT_ATOMS: atom_id res chain seq x y z
N MET A 1 -40.43 23.90 -3.34
CA MET A 1 -39.07 23.45 -2.99
C MET A 1 -38.99 21.95 -3.25
N LYS A 2 -38.15 21.48 -4.18
CA LYS A 2 -38.00 20.04 -4.47
C LYS A 2 -36.76 19.53 -3.74
N PHE A 3 -36.94 18.56 -2.85
CA PHE A 3 -35.87 17.90 -2.12
C PHE A 3 -34.88 17.24 -3.10
N VAL A 4 -33.62 17.65 -3.01
CA VAL A 4 -32.50 17.08 -3.75
C VAL A 4 -32.02 15.87 -2.96
N PHE A 5 -32.54 14.69 -3.27
CA PHE A 5 -32.01 13.44 -2.73
C PHE A 5 -30.71 13.08 -3.46
N ILE A 6 -29.58 13.55 -2.92
CA ILE A 6 -28.25 13.07 -3.32
C ILE A 6 -28.04 11.73 -2.62
N PHE A 7 -28.31 10.64 -3.32
CA PHE A 7 -27.84 9.33 -2.90
C PHE A 7 -26.33 9.27 -3.14
N ILE A 8 -25.54 9.74 -2.17
CA ILE A 8 -24.11 9.40 -2.09
C ILE A 8 -24.06 7.94 -1.65
N THR A 9 -24.20 7.02 -2.60
CA THR A 9 -23.90 5.62 -2.34
C THR A 9 -22.37 5.53 -2.20
N VAL A 10 -21.88 5.66 -0.97
CA VAL A 10 -20.52 5.24 -0.61
C VAL A 10 -20.48 3.75 -0.87
N CYS A 11 -19.95 3.33 -2.02
CA CYS A 11 -19.62 1.94 -2.27
C CYS A 11 -18.46 1.54 -1.36
N ILE A 12 -18.77 1.21 -0.10
CA ILE A 12 -17.95 0.30 0.68
C ILE A 12 -18.10 -1.03 -0.02
N LEU A 13 -17.12 -1.38 -0.85
CA LEU A 13 -17.07 -2.70 -1.49
C LEU A 13 -16.71 -3.72 -0.39
N SER A 14 -17.71 -4.16 0.35
CA SER A 14 -17.64 -5.39 1.14
C SER A 14 -17.54 -6.55 0.15
N ALA A 15 -16.38 -7.21 0.17
CA ALA A 15 -16.08 -8.38 -0.61
C ALA A 15 -17.04 -9.51 -0.20
N VAL A 16 -18.02 -9.82 -1.05
CA VAL A 16 -18.74 -11.10 -0.99
C VAL A 16 -17.91 -12.10 -1.79
N GLY A 17 -17.58 -13.20 -1.12
CA GLY A 17 -16.70 -14.25 -1.58
C GLY A 17 -17.14 -14.87 -2.90
N GLY A 18 -16.20 -14.90 -3.85
CA GLY A 18 -16.14 -15.89 -4.89
C GLY A 18 -14.78 -16.55 -4.77
N SER A 19 -14.78 -17.83 -4.38
CA SER A 19 -13.60 -18.68 -4.43
C SER A 19 -13.18 -18.83 -5.89
N VAL A 20 -12.05 -18.25 -6.25
CA VAL A 20 -11.36 -18.53 -7.50
C VAL A 20 -10.08 -19.26 -7.09
N GLU A 21 -10.04 -20.56 -7.37
CA GLU A 21 -8.83 -21.37 -7.30
C GLU A 21 -7.80 -20.76 -8.25
N PHE A 22 -6.65 -20.38 -7.69
CA PHE A 22 -5.50 -19.92 -8.45
C PHE A 22 -4.41 -20.97 -8.31
N GLU A 23 -4.19 -21.69 -9.41
CA GLU A 23 -3.11 -22.65 -9.59
C GLU A 23 -1.77 -21.91 -9.45
N SER A 24 -1.04 -22.17 -8.37
CA SER A 24 0.27 -21.59 -8.11
C SER A 24 1.34 -22.36 -8.86
N SER A 25 1.90 -21.77 -9.92
CA SER A 25 3.15 -22.25 -10.53
C SER A 25 4.34 -21.81 -9.66
N PRO A 26 5.20 -22.74 -9.19
CA PRO A 26 6.40 -22.38 -8.44
C PRO A 26 7.58 -22.26 -9.40
N SER A 27 8.12 -21.06 -9.55
CA SER A 27 9.49 -20.89 -10.05
C SER A 27 10.09 -19.61 -9.46
N LEU A 28 11.41 -19.64 -9.25
CA LEU A 28 12.28 -18.51 -8.90
C LEU A 28 12.48 -18.11 -7.42
N VAL A 29 12.30 -19.00 -6.44
CA VAL A 29 12.81 -18.75 -5.07
C VAL A 29 13.76 -19.85 -4.55
N ASP A 30 13.80 -21.03 -5.17
CA ASP A 30 14.63 -22.14 -4.68
C ASP A 30 16.09 -22.12 -5.22
N ASP A 31 16.41 -21.30 -6.23
CA ASP A 31 17.74 -21.29 -6.86
C ASP A 31 18.81 -20.50 -6.09
N ILE A 32 18.46 -19.74 -5.05
CA ILE A 32 19.45 -18.93 -4.29
C ILE A 32 19.96 -19.65 -3.04
N LYS A 33 19.34 -20.76 -2.61
CA LYS A 33 19.76 -21.49 -1.39
C LYS A 33 20.93 -22.48 -1.60
N ASN A 34 21.34 -22.78 -2.83
CA ASN A 34 22.31 -23.85 -3.12
C ASN A 34 23.71 -23.38 -3.58
N LYS A 35 24.19 -22.19 -3.19
CA LYS A 35 25.53 -21.74 -3.63
C LYS A 35 26.43 -21.09 -2.59
N ILE A 36 26.37 -21.52 -1.33
CA ILE A 36 27.44 -21.25 -0.37
C ILE A 36 27.82 -22.55 0.33
N GLU A 37 28.69 -23.28 -0.36
CA GLU A 37 29.49 -24.38 0.15
C GLU A 37 30.70 -23.75 0.85
N ALA A 38 30.82 -23.95 2.17
CA ALA A 38 32.03 -23.61 2.93
C ALA A 38 32.68 -24.91 3.44
N PRO A 39 34.01 -25.06 3.33
CA PRO A 39 34.72 -26.30 3.61
C PRO A 39 34.89 -26.57 5.12
N LYS A 40 34.80 -27.85 5.49
CA LYS A 40 35.21 -28.40 6.80
C LYS A 40 36.70 -28.13 7.07
N PRO A 41 37.07 -27.91 8.34
CA PRO A 41 38.37 -28.32 8.85
C PRO A 41 38.23 -29.56 9.75
N ASP A 42 38.73 -30.69 9.27
CA ASP A 42 39.05 -31.86 10.09
C ASP A 42 40.40 -31.61 10.79
N VAL A 43 40.42 -31.43 12.12
CA VAL A 43 41.62 -31.70 12.92
C VAL A 43 41.23 -32.12 14.35
N ALA A 44 41.52 -33.37 14.68
CA ALA A 44 41.91 -33.85 16.01
C ALA A 44 43.16 -34.73 15.78
N PRO A 45 43.96 -35.17 16.79
CA PRO A 45 43.82 -35.07 18.25
C PRO A 45 45.14 -34.72 19.01
N SER A 46 45.08 -34.53 20.33
CA SER A 46 46.13 -34.87 21.34
C SER A 46 45.78 -34.21 22.68
N SER A 47 45.41 -34.98 23.71
CA SER A 47 46.26 -35.58 24.77
C SER A 47 46.77 -34.59 25.82
N VAL A 48 46.21 -34.74 27.02
CA VAL A 48 46.83 -34.74 28.36
C VAL A 48 47.94 -33.72 28.63
N ASN A 49 47.70 -32.83 29.60
CA ASN A 49 48.55 -32.64 30.77
C ASN A 49 47.76 -31.98 31.90
N ASP A 50 47.62 -32.72 33.00
CA ASP A 50 47.41 -32.19 34.34
C ASP A 50 48.72 -31.56 34.83
N MET A 51 48.66 -30.42 35.52
CA MET A 51 49.33 -30.15 36.80
C MET A 51 49.25 -28.65 37.12
N GLU A 52 48.57 -28.37 38.24
CA GLU A 52 48.91 -27.42 39.30
C GLU A 52 49.64 -26.12 38.90
N ASN A 53 49.02 -24.95 39.12
CA ASN A 53 49.57 -24.04 40.12
C ASN A 53 48.62 -22.93 40.59
N GLU A 54 48.74 -22.65 41.89
CA GLU A 54 48.55 -21.39 42.63
C GLU A 54 47.22 -20.64 42.60
N VAL A 55 46.59 -20.68 43.79
CA VAL A 55 45.56 -19.80 44.32
C VAL A 55 46.12 -18.37 44.38
N GLU A 56 45.63 -17.50 43.50
CA GLU A 56 45.73 -16.04 43.65
C GLU A 56 44.33 -15.41 43.68
N ALA A 57 44.17 -14.45 44.57
CA ALA A 57 42.92 -13.87 45.07
C ALA A 57 42.05 -13.15 44.00
N PRO A 58 40.73 -12.93 44.26
CA PRO A 58 39.74 -12.66 43.23
C PRO A 58 39.80 -11.21 42.73
N LYS A 59 40.32 -10.99 41.52
CA LYS A 59 40.17 -9.74 40.74
C LYS A 59 39.55 -9.95 39.35
N SER A 60 39.12 -11.16 39.02
CA SER A 60 38.72 -11.56 37.66
C SER A 60 37.20 -11.58 37.39
N GLU A 61 36.35 -11.40 38.40
CA GLU A 61 34.89 -11.38 38.22
C GLU A 61 34.33 -9.98 37.92
N GLU A 62 34.90 -8.91 38.48
CA GLU A 62 34.41 -7.53 38.25
C GLU A 62 34.59 -7.07 36.80
N THR A 63 35.69 -7.45 36.14
CA THR A 63 35.93 -7.12 34.73
C THR A 63 34.97 -7.85 33.79
N LYS A 64 34.49 -9.04 34.18
CA LYS A 64 33.52 -9.83 33.40
C LYS A 64 32.09 -9.28 33.53
N LEU A 65 31.75 -8.71 34.68
CA LEU A 65 30.45 -8.07 34.91
C LEU A 65 30.36 -6.72 34.19
N GLN A 66 31.42 -5.91 34.23
CA GLN A 66 31.46 -4.62 33.54
C GLN A 66 31.33 -4.73 32.01
N SER A 67 31.92 -5.76 31.40
CA SER A 67 31.81 -5.98 29.95
C SER A 67 30.40 -6.42 29.52
N LYS A 68 29.65 -7.12 30.39
CA LYS A 68 28.27 -7.53 30.12
C LYS A 68 27.31 -6.34 30.13
N ASP A 69 27.44 -5.46 31.12
CA ASP A 69 26.57 -4.28 31.25
C ASP A 69 26.81 -3.28 30.10
N HIS A 70 28.06 -3.16 29.67
CA HIS A 70 28.41 -2.35 28.51
C HIS A 70 27.77 -2.87 27.21
N MET A 71 27.86 -4.18 26.96
CA MET A 71 27.26 -4.81 25.78
C MET A 71 25.73 -4.71 25.77
N GLU A 72 25.08 -4.84 26.92
CA GLU A 72 23.62 -4.65 27.02
C GLU A 72 23.22 -3.21 26.69
N THR A 73 24.01 -2.24 27.14
CA THR A 73 23.78 -0.81 26.84
C THR A 73 23.89 -0.54 25.33
N GLU A 74 24.92 -1.08 24.67
CA GLU A 74 25.05 -0.94 23.21
C GLU A 74 23.92 -1.62 22.45
N PHE A 75 23.49 -2.81 22.89
CA PHE A 75 22.38 -3.52 22.27
C PHE A 75 21.07 -2.72 22.38
N GLN A 76 20.81 -2.12 23.54
CA GLN A 76 19.65 -1.25 23.75
C GLN A 76 19.72 0.00 22.87
N ALA A 77 20.89 0.64 22.78
CA ALA A 77 21.10 1.81 21.92
C ALA A 77 20.86 1.47 20.44
N LEU A 78 21.44 0.35 19.97
CA LEU A 78 21.31 -0.09 18.59
C LEU A 78 19.87 -0.47 18.23
N LYS A 79 19.14 -1.09 19.17
CA LYS A 79 17.71 -1.41 19.00
C LYS A 79 16.86 -0.14 18.86
N SER A 80 17.20 0.92 19.59
CA SER A 80 16.52 2.20 19.47
C SER A 80 16.79 2.87 18.11
N GLU A 81 18.03 2.80 17.62
CA GLU A 81 18.41 3.36 16.31
C GLU A 81 17.73 2.63 15.15
N VAL A 82 17.67 1.30 15.19
CA VAL A 82 16.95 0.51 14.17
C VAL A 82 15.47 0.88 14.13
N SER A 83 14.84 1.05 15.29
CA SER A 83 13.45 1.53 15.38
C SER A 83 13.29 2.90 14.71
N ASP A 84 14.17 3.84 14.99
CA ASP A 84 14.11 5.18 14.40
C ASP A 84 14.30 5.14 12.87
N LEU A 85 15.28 4.37 12.38
CA LEU A 85 15.51 4.17 10.95
C LEU A 85 14.31 3.54 10.26
N GLU A 86 13.66 2.54 10.87
CA GLU A 86 12.44 1.95 10.32
C GLU A 86 11.32 2.97 10.16
N THR A 87 11.13 3.86 11.15
CA THR A 87 10.14 4.93 11.05
C THR A 87 10.48 5.92 9.94
N GLU A 88 11.76 6.27 9.79
CA GLU A 88 12.19 7.18 8.73
C GLU A 88 12.01 6.56 7.34
N VAL A 89 12.38 5.29 7.15
CA VAL A 89 12.17 4.56 5.90
C VAL A 89 10.69 4.53 5.55
N ARG A 90 9.81 4.29 6.54
CA ARG A 90 8.36 4.32 6.35
C ARG A 90 7.88 5.71 5.91
N HIS A 91 8.37 6.79 6.53
CA HIS A 91 8.05 8.16 6.14
C HIS A 91 8.56 8.51 4.72
N ARG A 92 9.78 8.12 4.38
CA ARG A 92 10.33 8.32 3.03
C ARG A 92 9.54 7.52 1.98
N HIS A 93 9.10 6.31 2.32
CA HIS A 93 8.28 5.48 1.44
C HIS A 93 6.93 6.14 1.14
N TYR A 94 6.28 6.70 2.16
CA TYR A 94 5.01 7.45 2.02
C TYR A 94 5.17 8.69 1.13
N ARG A 95 6.28 9.43 1.24
CA ARG A 95 6.57 10.58 0.37
C ARG A 95 6.84 10.19 -1.09
N ARG A 96 7.46 9.04 -1.35
CA ARG A 96 7.73 8.58 -2.73
C ARG A 96 6.51 8.00 -3.43
N HIS A 97 5.56 7.43 -2.69
CA HIS A 97 4.31 6.84 -3.21
C HIS A 97 3.06 7.62 -2.77
N GLY A 98 3.09 8.95 -2.89
CA GLY A 98 1.94 9.79 -2.53
C GLY A 98 0.69 9.54 -3.38
N CYS A 99 -0.46 9.97 -2.86
CA CYS A 99 -1.73 9.90 -3.57
C CYS A 99 -1.68 10.67 -4.91
N ILE A 100 -2.47 10.19 -5.87
CA ILE A 100 -2.65 10.81 -7.18
C ILE A 100 -4.10 11.27 -7.27
N SER A 101 -4.32 12.48 -7.77
CA SER A 101 -5.66 13.02 -8.01
C SER A 101 -5.81 13.50 -9.44
N GLY A 102 -7.06 13.68 -9.85
CA GLY A 102 -7.40 14.25 -11.14
C GLY A 102 -8.88 14.54 -11.24
N THR A 103 -9.28 15.03 -12.42
CA THR A 103 -10.66 15.34 -12.72
C THR A 103 -11.17 14.50 -13.89
N ALA A 104 -12.48 14.26 -13.89
CA ALA A 104 -13.20 13.59 -14.95
C ALA A 104 -14.46 14.41 -15.23
N GLN A 105 -14.57 14.91 -16.46
CA GLN A 105 -15.67 15.79 -16.84
C GLN A 105 -16.55 15.18 -17.92
N LEU A 106 -17.84 15.46 -17.84
CA LEU A 106 -18.79 15.25 -18.91
C LEU A 106 -18.97 16.60 -19.63
N GLY A 107 -18.21 16.83 -20.70
CA GLY A 107 -18.23 18.13 -21.39
C GLY A 107 -19.59 18.48 -22.01
N TYR A 108 -19.79 19.76 -22.30
CA TYR A 108 -20.99 20.28 -22.95
C TYR A 108 -21.22 19.59 -24.31
N SER A 109 -22.36 18.93 -24.48
CA SER A 109 -22.70 18.29 -25.76
C SER A 109 -24.20 18.39 -25.97
N SER A 110 -24.60 18.69 -27.21
CA SER A 110 -25.98 18.89 -27.66
C SER A 110 -26.86 17.62 -27.62
N ARG A 111 -26.33 16.46 -27.21
CA ARG A 111 -27.09 15.20 -27.16
C ARG A 111 -27.76 14.97 -25.80
N ARG A 112 -29.09 14.78 -25.81
CA ARG A 112 -29.91 14.44 -24.63
C ARG A 112 -29.61 13.02 -24.14
N ASN A 113 -29.63 12.80 -22.82
CA ASN A 113 -29.33 11.52 -22.15
C ASN A 113 -27.91 10.98 -22.44
N LYS A 114 -26.94 11.44 -21.64
CA LYS A 114 -25.54 11.13 -21.86
C LYS A 114 -25.11 10.01 -20.91
N HIS A 115 -24.63 8.91 -21.49
CA HIS A 115 -23.74 8.00 -20.79
C HIS A 115 -22.35 8.16 -21.38
N ARG A 116 -21.34 8.34 -20.53
CA ARG A 116 -19.94 8.41 -20.93
C ARG A 116 -19.16 7.41 -20.12
N ILE A 117 -18.39 6.59 -20.81
CA ILE A 117 -17.42 5.69 -20.21
C ILE A 117 -16.05 6.19 -20.67
N MET A 118 -15.14 6.38 -19.72
CA MET A 118 -13.77 6.80 -20.00
C MET A 118 -12.78 5.98 -19.19
N TYR A 119 -11.65 5.66 -19.79
CA TYR A 119 -10.52 5.10 -19.07
C TYR A 119 -9.65 6.24 -18.55
N ILE A 120 -9.31 6.20 -17.27
CA ILE A 120 -8.48 7.20 -16.60
C ILE A 120 -7.18 6.49 -16.17
N PRO A 121 -6.07 6.70 -16.90
CA PRO A 121 -4.79 6.15 -16.51
C PRO A 121 -4.21 6.93 -15.33
N PHE A 122 -3.56 6.22 -14.41
CA PHE A 122 -2.75 6.86 -13.39
C PHE A 122 -1.41 7.28 -14.00
N ARG A 123 -1.01 8.54 -13.79
CA ARG A 123 0.29 9.07 -14.26
C ARG A 123 1.47 8.22 -13.78
N ARG A 124 1.33 7.60 -12.61
CA ARG A 124 2.28 6.62 -12.07
C ARG A 124 1.49 5.39 -11.63
N PRO A 125 1.83 4.19 -12.13
CA PRO A 125 1.13 2.99 -11.72
C PRO A 125 1.43 2.63 -10.27
N PHE A 126 0.41 2.13 -9.56
CA PHE A 126 0.53 1.60 -8.21
C PHE A 126 0.92 0.12 -8.25
N ARG A 127 1.76 -0.32 -7.30
CA ARG A 127 2.15 -1.74 -7.16
C ARG A 127 0.97 -2.65 -6.81
N ARG A 128 -0.01 -2.11 -6.08
CA ARG A 128 -1.25 -2.80 -5.67
C ARG A 128 -2.45 -1.93 -6.00
N LYS A 129 -3.64 -2.52 -6.02
CA LYS A 129 -4.90 -1.79 -6.24
C LYS A 129 -5.06 -0.70 -5.18
N PRO A 130 -5.13 0.60 -5.57
CA PRO A 130 -5.22 1.70 -4.62
C PRO A 130 -6.61 1.78 -3.98
N ALA A 131 -6.71 2.54 -2.88
CA ALA A 131 -7.99 3.08 -2.42
C ALA A 131 -8.36 4.28 -3.29
N LEU A 132 -9.60 4.32 -3.80
CA LEU A 132 -10.08 5.38 -4.70
C LEU A 132 -11.32 6.03 -4.10
N VAL A 133 -11.30 7.36 -4.00
CA VAL A 133 -12.46 8.19 -3.68
C VAL A 133 -12.79 9.05 -4.87
N VAL A 134 -14.08 9.21 -5.15
CA VAL A 134 -14.59 10.08 -6.22
C VAL A 134 -15.69 10.97 -5.65
N GLY A 135 -15.61 12.27 -5.93
CA GLY A 135 -16.59 13.26 -5.53
C GLY A 135 -17.00 14.14 -6.71
N MET A 136 -18.26 14.56 -6.72
CA MET A 136 -18.76 15.53 -7.70
C MET A 136 -18.40 16.95 -7.24
N THR A 137 -17.85 17.77 -8.14
CA THR A 137 -17.39 19.13 -7.84
C THR A 137 -18.12 20.22 -8.61
N SER A 138 -18.71 19.90 -9.76
CA SER A 138 -19.57 20.82 -10.51
C SER A 138 -20.73 20.06 -11.16
N LEU A 139 -21.88 20.71 -11.25
CA LEU A 139 -23.11 20.15 -11.80
C LEU A 139 -23.97 21.25 -12.46
N ASP A 140 -24.13 21.16 -13.78
CA ASP A 140 -25.05 22.01 -14.56
C ASP A 140 -26.13 21.15 -15.23
N THR A 141 -27.39 21.49 -14.96
CA THR A 141 -28.56 20.72 -15.40
C THR A 141 -29.71 21.62 -15.80
N TYR A 142 -30.56 21.11 -16.69
CA TYR A 142 -31.75 21.82 -17.12
C TYR A 142 -32.81 21.91 -16.02
N ARG A 143 -33.20 23.14 -15.67
CA ARG A 143 -34.20 23.44 -14.63
C ARG A 143 -35.56 22.77 -14.80
N GLY A 144 -35.95 22.45 -16.05
CA GLY A 144 -37.29 21.92 -16.37
C GLY A 144 -37.41 20.40 -16.31
N LYS A 145 -36.37 19.68 -15.88
CA LYS A 145 -36.38 18.22 -15.72
C LYS A 145 -35.83 17.85 -14.35
N ASN A 146 -36.12 16.64 -13.90
CA ASN A 146 -35.51 16.11 -12.68
C ASN A 146 -34.02 15.87 -12.90
N VAL A 147 -33.23 15.94 -11.82
CA VAL A 147 -31.79 15.70 -11.84
C VAL A 147 -31.53 14.27 -11.38
N ARG A 148 -31.00 13.43 -12.28
CA ARG A 148 -30.60 12.05 -11.96
C ARG A 148 -29.29 11.73 -12.66
N ILE A 149 -28.22 11.61 -11.87
CA ILE A 149 -26.86 11.35 -12.34
C ILE A 149 -26.22 10.30 -11.44
N LYS A 150 -25.43 9.41 -12.03
CA LYS A 150 -24.74 8.30 -11.36
C LYS A 150 -23.37 8.21 -11.95
N ALA A 151 -22.38 8.23 -11.08
CA ALA A 151 -21.01 7.91 -11.40
C ALA A 151 -20.67 6.54 -10.81
N THR A 152 -20.08 5.66 -11.61
CA THR A 152 -19.58 4.36 -11.16
C THR A 152 -18.15 4.16 -11.62
N VAL A 153 -17.34 3.63 -10.72
CA VAL A 153 -15.99 3.18 -11.01
C VAL A 153 -16.04 1.69 -11.33
N HIS A 154 -15.43 1.31 -12.44
CA HIS A 154 -15.26 -0.08 -12.87
C HIS A 154 -13.78 -0.37 -13.12
N HIS A 155 -13.39 -1.65 -13.02
CA HIS A 155 -12.05 -2.13 -13.36
C HIS A 155 -10.90 -1.31 -12.75
N LEU A 156 -11.00 -0.98 -11.45
CA LEU A 156 -9.92 -0.30 -10.74
C LEU A 156 -8.71 -1.25 -10.59
N SER A 157 -7.60 -0.85 -11.21
CA SER A 157 -6.31 -1.56 -11.23
C SER A 157 -5.19 -0.65 -10.72
N GLY A 158 -3.96 -1.16 -10.67
CA GLY A 158 -2.77 -0.33 -10.39
C GLY A 158 -2.44 0.68 -11.50
N HIS A 159 -2.97 0.50 -12.72
CA HIS A 159 -2.65 1.34 -13.87
C HIS A 159 -3.69 2.44 -14.14
N GLY A 160 -4.90 2.27 -13.62
CA GLY A 160 -6.02 3.17 -13.88
C GLY A 160 -7.35 2.52 -13.57
N PHE A 161 -8.43 3.19 -13.98
CA PHE A 161 -9.79 2.73 -13.79
C PHE A 161 -10.72 3.21 -14.90
N MET A 162 -11.84 2.52 -15.07
CA MET A 162 -12.93 2.96 -15.93
C MET A 162 -13.93 3.78 -15.13
N PHE A 163 -14.23 4.98 -15.61
CA PHE A 163 -15.19 5.88 -15.00
C PHE A 163 -16.42 6.01 -15.90
N LYS A 164 -17.58 5.63 -15.37
CA LYS A 164 -18.86 5.65 -16.07
C LYS A 164 -19.78 6.68 -15.43
N ILE A 165 -20.21 7.67 -16.21
CA ILE A 165 -21.16 8.70 -15.80
C ILE A 165 -22.43 8.48 -16.62
N VAL A 166 -23.59 8.38 -15.97
CA VAL A 166 -24.88 8.15 -16.61
C VAL A 166 -25.93 9.11 -16.05
N SER A 167 -26.65 9.77 -16.95
CA SER A 167 -27.93 10.44 -16.64
C SER A 167 -29.11 9.58 -17.10
N TRP A 168 -30.18 9.44 -16.31
CA TRP A 168 -31.37 8.66 -16.70
C TRP A 168 -32.69 9.38 -16.37
N GLY A 169 -33.82 8.78 -16.77
CA GLY A 169 -35.16 9.29 -16.48
C GLY A 169 -35.47 10.62 -17.17
N GLY A 170 -34.88 10.87 -18.35
CA GLY A 170 -35.06 12.12 -19.11
C GLY A 170 -34.40 13.35 -18.49
N SER A 171 -33.44 13.15 -17.57
CA SER A 171 -32.63 14.22 -17.01
C SER A 171 -31.74 14.82 -18.10
N ILE A 172 -31.63 16.14 -18.13
CA ILE A 172 -30.76 16.86 -19.08
C ILE A 172 -29.62 17.47 -18.26
N THR A 173 -28.42 16.93 -18.46
CA THR A 173 -27.17 17.39 -17.82
C THR A 173 -26.31 18.05 -18.88
N TYR A 174 -26.01 19.33 -18.68
CA TYR A 174 -25.14 20.11 -19.56
C TYR A 174 -23.67 19.83 -19.25
N GLU A 175 -23.33 19.87 -17.97
CA GLU A 175 -21.99 19.64 -17.46
C GLU A 175 -22.05 18.89 -16.13
N VAL A 176 -21.10 17.98 -15.94
CA VAL A 176 -20.79 17.47 -14.60
C VAL A 176 -19.30 17.21 -14.49
N VAL A 177 -18.70 17.67 -13.42
CA VAL A 177 -17.28 17.48 -13.11
C VAL A 177 -17.17 16.63 -11.85
N TYR A 178 -16.35 15.60 -11.93
CA TYR A 178 -15.94 14.78 -10.80
C TYR A 178 -14.46 14.97 -10.56
N THR A 179 -14.08 15.00 -9.29
CA THR A 179 -12.70 14.92 -8.83
C THR A 179 -12.49 13.56 -8.19
N TRP A 180 -11.33 12.95 -8.41
CA TRP A 180 -10.97 11.68 -7.83
C TRP A 180 -9.60 11.77 -7.15
N MET A 181 -9.40 10.92 -6.14
CA MET A 181 -8.14 10.76 -5.43
C MET A 181 -7.89 9.27 -5.20
N ALA A 182 -6.70 8.81 -5.60
CA ALA A 182 -6.23 7.44 -5.45
C ALA A 182 -4.99 7.41 -4.55
N CYS A 183 -5.02 6.63 -3.47
CA CYS A 183 -3.92 6.45 -2.53
C CYS A 183 -3.50 4.99 -2.46
N PRO A 184 -2.20 4.67 -2.31
CA PRO A 184 -1.80 3.31 -2.00
C PRO A 184 -2.36 2.89 -0.64
N LYS A 185 -2.61 1.59 -0.50
CA LYS A 185 -2.98 0.97 0.78
C LYS A 185 -1.75 0.54 1.55
#